data_AF-A0A453QWW8-F1
#
_entry.id   AF-A0A453QWW8-F1
#
_cell.length_a   1.000
_cell.length_b   1.000
_cell.length_c   1.000
_cell.angle_alpha   90.00
_cell.angle_beta   90.00
_cell.angle_gamma   90.00
#
_symmetry.space_group_name_H-M   'P 1'
#
loop_
_entity.id
_entity.type
_entity.pdbx_description
1 polymer ?
#
loop_
_entity_poly.entity_id
_entity_poly.type
_entity_poly.pdbx_seq_one_letter_code
_entity_poly.pdbx_strand_id
1 'polypeptide(L)'
;LLSRYRERRALAVTDITATEWCDKQMEFVLEHGKPERTEAMKAGSDRHAQLEQEVIERVDIAVRSAEESWAVKFMNFIVGSNQLLFNGMTRELPVIGVVEGSWMVGIIDELRMPVDGISFHPILVDTKTRFKATIPSEAQKRNGRLQLMCYKYLWDSSISEKFPAENFFSYFDLNPDFLLSDDVKRYISSIGFNAQTFGDVMKFYKITCHTLSRSQEQLILR
;
A
#
# COMPACT_ATOMS: atom_id res chain seq x y z
N LEU A 1 9.67 -10.70 -18.18
CA LEU A 1 10.30 -11.18 -16.93
C LEU A 1 9.27 -11.42 -15.83
N LEU A 2 8.61 -10.38 -15.31
CA LEU A 2 7.71 -10.50 -14.16
C LEU A 2 6.52 -11.45 -14.40
N SER A 3 5.93 -11.45 -15.60
CA SER A 3 4.87 -12.38 -15.97
C SER A 3 5.23 -13.86 -15.76
N ARG A 4 6.50 -14.24 -15.97
CA ARG A 4 6.99 -15.61 -15.78
C ARG A 4 7.06 -16.02 -14.30
N TYR A 5 7.40 -15.10 -13.41
CA TYR A 5 7.66 -15.41 -11.99
C TYR A 5 6.56 -14.97 -11.02
N ARG A 6 5.65 -14.10 -11.46
CA ARG A 6 4.62 -13.48 -10.61
C ARG A 6 3.20 -13.71 -11.10
N GLU A 7 2.98 -14.67 -12.00
CA GLU A 7 1.68 -14.91 -12.64
C GLU A 7 0.51 -15.12 -11.66
N ARG A 8 0.77 -15.74 -10.51
CA ARG A 8 -0.24 -16.12 -9.50
C ARG A 8 -0.34 -15.15 -8.32
N ARG A 9 0.19 -13.94 -8.42
CA ARG A 9 0.14 -12.95 -7.34
C ARG A 9 0.17 -11.53 -7.86
N ALA A 10 -0.30 -10.60 -7.04
CA ALA A 10 -0.10 -9.19 -7.30
C ALA A 10 1.40 -8.84 -7.38
N LEU A 11 1.74 -7.98 -8.34
CA LEU A 11 3.04 -7.34 -8.43
C LEU A 11 3.17 -6.32 -7.29
N ALA A 12 4.29 -6.33 -6.59
CA ALA A 12 4.59 -5.22 -5.71
C ALA A 12 5.09 -4.03 -6.53
N VAL A 13 4.83 -2.79 -6.10
CA VAL A 13 5.47 -1.60 -6.69
C VAL A 13 7.00 -1.74 -6.70
N THR A 14 7.55 -2.41 -5.70
CA THR A 14 9.00 -2.74 -5.65
C THR A 14 9.46 -3.74 -6.69
N ASP A 15 8.59 -4.63 -7.22
CA ASP A 15 8.93 -5.48 -8.36
C ASP A 15 9.14 -4.62 -9.61
N ILE A 16 8.33 -3.57 -9.82
CA ILE A 16 8.45 -2.63 -10.95
C ILE A 16 9.70 -1.79 -10.84
N THR A 17 9.92 -1.14 -9.70
CA THR A 17 11.08 -0.24 -9.52
C THR A 17 12.42 -0.97 -9.49
N ALA A 18 12.45 -2.22 -8.98
CA ALA A 18 13.66 -3.04 -9.04
C ALA A 18 13.97 -3.53 -10.46
N THR A 19 12.93 -3.88 -11.24
CA THR A 19 13.08 -4.24 -12.66
C THR A 19 13.64 -3.04 -13.43
N GLU A 20 13.03 -1.87 -13.28
CA GLU A 20 13.46 -0.64 -13.96
C GLU A 20 14.90 -0.25 -13.65
N TRP A 21 15.37 -0.50 -12.43
CA TRP A 21 16.77 -0.28 -12.05
C TRP A 21 17.73 -1.23 -12.77
N CYS A 22 17.44 -2.53 -12.76
CA CYS A 22 18.24 -3.54 -13.42
C CYS A 22 17.46 -4.85 -13.62
N ASP A 23 16.98 -5.07 -14.84
CA ASP A 23 16.28 -6.29 -15.25
C ASP A 23 17.03 -7.57 -14.88
N LYS A 24 18.36 -7.60 -15.10
CA LYS A 24 19.16 -8.79 -14.83
C LYS A 24 19.29 -9.06 -13.34
N GLN A 25 19.47 -8.02 -12.52
CA GLN A 25 19.47 -8.17 -11.06
C GLN A 25 18.12 -8.69 -10.56
N MET A 26 17.01 -8.17 -11.12
CA MET A 26 15.67 -8.64 -10.75
C MET A 26 15.47 -10.11 -11.14
N GLU A 27 15.92 -10.53 -12.33
CA GLU A 27 15.90 -11.94 -12.73
C GLU A 27 16.67 -12.83 -11.73
N PHE A 28 17.89 -12.44 -11.36
CA PHE A 28 18.67 -13.17 -10.36
C PHE A 28 17.94 -13.26 -9.00
N VAL A 29 17.32 -12.17 -8.55
CA VAL A 29 16.54 -12.16 -7.29
C VAL A 29 15.33 -13.09 -7.37
N LEU A 30 14.66 -13.15 -8.52
CA LEU A 30 13.52 -14.03 -8.73
C LEU A 30 13.91 -15.51 -8.80
N GLU A 31 15.10 -15.82 -9.33
CA GLU A 31 15.61 -17.19 -9.45
C GLU A 31 16.29 -17.71 -8.17
N HIS A 32 17.07 -16.86 -7.50
CA HIS A 32 17.99 -17.28 -6.43
C HIS A 32 17.60 -16.70 -5.06
N GLY A 33 16.57 -15.86 -5.00
CA GLY A 33 16.14 -15.17 -3.78
C GLY A 33 16.81 -13.81 -3.58
N LYS A 34 16.30 -13.06 -2.61
CA LYS A 34 16.83 -11.73 -2.27
C LYS A 34 18.14 -11.87 -1.50
N PRO A 35 19.14 -11.01 -1.75
CA PRO A 35 20.32 -10.93 -0.90
C PRO A 35 19.93 -10.48 0.52
N GLU A 36 20.80 -10.76 1.48
CA GLU A 36 20.62 -10.27 2.85
C GLU A 36 20.52 -8.75 2.90
N ARG A 37 19.69 -8.26 3.82
CA ARG A 37 19.49 -6.82 4.02
C ARG A 37 20.75 -6.20 4.61
N THR A 38 21.24 -5.15 3.95
CA THR A 38 22.35 -4.36 4.47
C THR A 38 21.94 -3.59 5.73
N GLU A 39 22.91 -3.18 6.56
CA GLU A 39 22.66 -2.35 7.75
C GLU A 39 21.93 -1.05 7.41
N ALA A 40 22.27 -0.43 6.28
CA ALA A 40 21.57 0.76 5.79
C ALA A 40 20.09 0.47 5.47
N MET A 41 19.79 -0.70 4.88
CA MET A 41 18.41 -1.10 4.61
C MET A 41 17.64 -1.44 5.89
N LYS A 42 18.30 -2.01 6.92
CA LYS A 42 17.68 -2.27 8.23
C LYS A 42 17.34 -0.97 8.93
N ALA A 43 18.33 -0.08 9.07
CA ALA A 43 18.14 1.26 9.63
C ALA A 43 17.06 2.06 8.89
N GLY A 44 16.96 1.87 7.57
CA GLY A 44 15.86 2.41 6.77
C GLY A 44 14.49 1.94 7.25
N SER A 45 14.26 0.62 7.33
CA SER A 45 12.99 0.11 7.83
C SER A 45 12.70 0.47 9.28
N ASP A 46 13.72 0.54 10.14
CA ASP A 46 13.54 0.96 11.52
C ASP A 46 13.05 2.41 11.58
N ARG A 47 13.56 3.28 10.70
CA ARG A 47 13.06 4.65 10.59
C ARG A 47 11.61 4.71 10.12
N HIS A 48 11.22 3.89 9.14
CA HIS A 48 9.81 3.79 8.72
C HIS A 48 8.92 3.30 9.87
N ALA A 49 9.34 2.27 10.60
CA ALA A 49 8.59 1.76 11.74
C ALA A 49 8.42 2.81 12.85
N GLN A 50 9.45 3.60 13.14
CA GLN A 50 9.35 4.73 14.08
C GLN A 50 8.36 5.78 13.59
N LEU A 51 8.45 6.16 12.30
CA LEU A 51 7.55 7.13 11.68
C LEU A 51 6.09 6.65 11.69
N GLU A 52 5.85 5.36 11.46
CA GLU A 52 4.53 4.74 11.55
C GLU A 52 3.99 4.84 12.99
N GLN A 53 4.80 4.50 14.00
CA GLN A 53 4.41 4.54 15.42
C GLN A 53 4.09 5.95 15.94
N GLU A 54 4.63 7.00 15.30
CA GLU A 54 4.25 8.39 15.62
C GLU A 54 2.76 8.67 15.32
N VAL A 55 2.13 7.86 14.47
CA VAL A 55 0.82 8.13 13.89
C VAL A 55 -0.16 6.97 14.11
N ILE A 56 0.30 5.73 14.10
CA ILE A 56 -0.52 4.51 14.12
C ILE A 56 -0.09 3.60 15.27
N GLU A 57 -1.06 3.14 16.07
CA GLU A 57 -0.84 2.09 17.05
C GLU A 57 -0.90 0.71 16.36
N ARG A 58 0.17 -0.08 16.46
CA ARG A 58 0.20 -1.43 15.89
C ARG A 58 -0.61 -2.38 16.75
N VAL A 59 -1.52 -3.10 16.10
CA VAL A 59 -2.34 -4.13 16.72
C VAL A 59 -1.96 -5.48 16.13
N ASP A 60 -1.52 -6.41 16.99
CA ASP A 60 -1.23 -7.78 16.58
C ASP A 60 -2.53 -8.57 16.46
N ILE A 61 -2.81 -9.04 15.24
CA ILE A 61 -4.02 -9.78 14.90
C ILE A 61 -3.61 -11.16 14.41
N ALA A 62 -4.19 -12.21 15.00
CA ALA A 62 -3.99 -13.56 14.52
C ALA A 62 -4.73 -13.76 13.18
N VAL A 63 -3.96 -13.83 12.09
CA VAL A 63 -4.47 -14.06 10.72
C VAL A 63 -4.22 -15.52 10.34
N ARG A 64 -5.26 -16.23 9.90
CA ARG A 64 -5.21 -17.68 9.64
C ARG A 64 -5.50 -18.07 8.20
N SER A 65 -5.98 -17.13 7.38
CA SER A 65 -6.26 -17.38 5.95
C SER A 65 -5.84 -16.21 5.05
N ALA A 66 -5.87 -16.44 3.73
CA ALA A 66 -5.62 -15.39 2.75
C ALA A 66 -6.72 -14.32 2.77
N GLU A 67 -7.98 -14.71 2.95
CA GLU A 67 -9.13 -13.81 3.10
C GLU A 67 -8.95 -12.90 4.31
N GLU A 68 -8.53 -13.45 5.46
CA GLU A 68 -8.27 -12.65 6.65
C GLU A 68 -7.10 -11.68 6.45
N SER A 69 -6.03 -12.12 5.75
CA SER A 69 -4.90 -11.25 5.43
C SER A 69 -5.34 -10.06 4.56
N TRP A 70 -6.21 -10.31 3.57
CA TRP A 70 -6.77 -9.25 2.75
C TRP A 70 -7.77 -8.38 3.50
N ALA A 71 -8.63 -8.98 4.32
CA ALA A 71 -9.57 -8.25 5.16
C ALA A 71 -8.83 -7.24 6.05
N VAL A 72 -7.77 -7.67 6.74
CA VAL A 72 -6.95 -6.77 7.56
C VAL A 72 -6.30 -5.66 6.71
N LYS A 73 -5.77 -5.96 5.52
CA LYS A 73 -5.22 -4.92 4.62
C LYS A 73 -6.26 -3.88 4.21
N PHE A 74 -7.47 -4.30 3.86
CA PHE A 74 -8.55 -3.38 3.51
C PHE A 74 -9.01 -2.57 4.72
N MET A 75 -9.07 -3.16 5.92
CA MET A 75 -9.35 -2.42 7.14
C MET A 75 -8.24 -1.40 7.46
N ASN A 76 -6.98 -1.75 7.27
CA ASN A 76 -5.85 -0.81 7.42
C ASN A 76 -5.96 0.36 6.43
N PHE A 77 -6.37 0.10 5.18
CA PHE A 77 -6.68 1.18 4.23
C PHE A 77 -7.82 2.08 4.73
N ILE A 78 -8.91 1.50 5.24
CA ILE A 78 -10.06 2.26 5.76
C ILE A 78 -9.64 3.13 6.94
N VAL A 79 -8.93 2.54 7.91
CA VAL A 79 -8.44 3.25 9.10
C VAL A 79 -7.48 4.37 8.71
N GLY A 80 -6.50 4.11 7.85
CA GLY A 80 -5.56 5.13 7.40
C GLY A 80 -6.23 6.23 6.55
N SER A 81 -7.25 5.88 5.77
CA SER A 81 -8.07 6.85 5.03
C SER A 81 -8.85 7.77 5.97
N ASN A 82 -9.48 7.21 7.00
CA ASN A 82 -10.14 8.00 8.03
C ASN A 82 -9.15 8.90 8.76
N GLN A 83 -7.97 8.37 9.10
CA GLN A 83 -6.91 9.15 9.72
C GLN A 83 -6.44 10.32 8.86
N LEU A 84 -6.28 10.11 7.55
CA LEU A 84 -5.98 11.17 6.61
C LEU A 84 -7.05 12.27 6.63
N LEU A 85 -8.32 11.89 6.65
CA LEU A 85 -9.45 12.84 6.63
C LEU A 85 -9.61 13.60 7.96
N PHE A 86 -9.41 12.95 9.11
CA PHE A 86 -9.66 13.55 10.43
C PHE A 86 -8.42 14.20 11.05
N ASN A 87 -7.23 13.61 10.85
CA ASN A 87 -5.97 14.08 11.44
C ASN A 87 -5.08 14.80 10.41
N GLY A 88 -5.46 14.79 9.13
CA GLY A 88 -4.72 15.45 8.06
C GLY A 88 -3.50 14.67 7.56
N MET A 89 -3.21 13.48 8.10
CA MET A 89 -2.12 12.64 7.61
C MET A 89 -2.29 11.17 7.99
N THR A 90 -1.69 10.27 7.21
CA THR A 90 -1.56 8.85 7.52
C THR A 90 -0.24 8.31 6.97
N ARG A 91 0.20 7.15 7.46
CA ARG A 91 1.46 6.50 7.08
C ARG A 91 1.29 5.02 6.82
N GLU A 92 2.21 4.45 6.04
CA GLU A 92 2.26 3.03 5.69
C GLU A 92 0.90 2.50 5.16
N LEU A 93 0.23 3.29 4.31
CA LEU A 93 -1.11 2.98 3.82
C LEU A 93 -1.06 1.92 2.71
N PRO A 94 -1.65 0.73 2.90
CA PRO A 94 -1.66 -0.30 1.86
C PRO A 94 -2.60 0.06 0.73
N VAL A 95 -2.12 -0.01 -0.52
CA VAL A 95 -2.92 0.27 -1.72
C VAL A 95 -2.89 -0.90 -2.69
N ILE A 96 -3.97 -1.06 -3.44
CA ILE A 96 -4.13 -2.09 -4.47
C ILE A 96 -4.94 -1.55 -5.63
N GLY A 97 -4.57 -1.96 -6.85
CA GLY A 97 -5.29 -1.63 -8.07
C GLY A 97 -4.84 -2.48 -9.24
N VAL A 98 -5.47 -2.27 -10.39
CA VAL A 98 -5.10 -2.90 -11.66
C VAL A 98 -4.31 -1.87 -12.47
N VAL A 99 -3.13 -2.25 -12.96
CA VAL A 99 -2.27 -1.43 -13.81
C VAL A 99 -1.96 -2.25 -15.06
N GLU A 100 -2.33 -1.76 -16.25
CA GLU A 100 -2.09 -2.46 -17.52
C GLU A 100 -2.54 -3.94 -17.48
N GLY A 101 -3.72 -4.19 -16.89
CA GLY A 101 -4.30 -5.54 -16.76
C GLY A 101 -3.68 -6.43 -15.67
N SER A 102 -2.69 -5.95 -14.90
CA SER A 102 -2.05 -6.70 -13.82
C SER A 102 -2.42 -6.13 -12.45
N TRP A 103 -2.72 -7.01 -11.48
CA TRP A 103 -2.89 -6.59 -10.09
C TRP A 103 -1.57 -6.10 -9.49
N MET A 104 -1.61 -4.93 -8.87
CA MET A 104 -0.46 -4.32 -8.23
C MET A 104 -0.79 -3.86 -6.80
N VAL A 105 0.16 -4.07 -5.89
CA VAL A 105 0.08 -3.68 -4.49
C VAL A 105 1.24 -2.79 -4.09
N GLY A 106 0.99 -1.87 -3.17
CA GLY A 106 1.96 -0.94 -2.63
C GLY A 106 1.67 -0.58 -1.18
N ILE A 107 2.63 0.08 -0.55
CA ILE A 107 2.47 0.69 0.77
C ILE A 107 2.94 2.13 0.62
N ILE A 108 2.04 3.09 0.73
CA ILE A 108 2.36 4.51 0.62
C ILE A 108 2.93 4.98 1.96
N ASP A 109 4.18 5.42 1.96
CA ASP A 109 4.89 5.82 3.18
C ASP A 109 4.15 6.91 3.96
N GLU A 110 3.73 7.98 3.30
CA GLU A 110 3.00 9.10 3.91
C GLU A 110 2.01 9.73 2.92
N LEU A 111 0.78 9.95 3.37
CA LEU A 111 -0.23 10.79 2.72
C LEU A 111 -0.57 11.93 3.68
N ARG A 112 -0.67 13.15 3.17
CA ARG A 112 -1.04 14.31 3.98
C ARG A 112 -1.94 15.28 3.25
N MET A 113 -2.87 15.86 3.98
CA MET A 113 -3.70 16.96 3.49
C MET A 113 -2.86 18.24 3.38
N PRO A 114 -3.11 19.08 2.37
CA PRO A 114 -2.47 20.38 2.23
C PRO A 114 -2.80 21.29 3.42
N VAL A 115 -1.82 22.09 3.85
CA VAL A 115 -1.96 23.02 4.97
C VAL A 115 -2.73 24.29 4.57
N ASP A 116 -2.87 24.54 3.26
CA ASP A 116 -3.53 25.73 2.73
C ASP A 116 -5.03 25.81 3.04
N GLY A 117 -5.67 24.71 3.47
CA GLY A 117 -7.08 24.65 3.83
C GLY A 117 -8.05 24.85 2.66
N ILE A 118 -7.55 24.95 1.43
CA ILE A 118 -8.32 25.17 0.21
C ILE A 118 -8.32 23.90 -0.64
N SER A 119 -7.18 23.21 -0.70
CA SER A 119 -7.04 21.98 -1.47
C SER A 119 -7.42 20.77 -0.64
N PHE A 120 -8.41 20.03 -1.12
CA PHE A 120 -8.82 18.75 -0.53
C PHE A 120 -8.05 17.57 -1.13
N HIS A 121 -7.07 17.81 -1.99
CA HIS A 121 -6.30 16.77 -2.68
C HIS A 121 -5.05 16.43 -1.86
N PRO A 122 -4.89 15.18 -1.38
CA PRO A 122 -3.74 14.80 -0.57
C PRO A 122 -2.45 14.78 -1.39
N ILE A 123 -1.34 14.98 -0.69
CA ILE A 123 0.02 14.94 -1.22
C ILE A 123 0.66 13.63 -0.80
N LEU A 124 1.17 12.86 -1.78
CA LEU A 124 1.95 11.66 -1.52
C LEU A 124 3.39 12.03 -1.22
N VAL A 125 3.92 11.43 -0.17
CA VAL A 125 5.30 11.59 0.27
C VAL A 125 5.94 10.22 0.40
N ASP A 126 7.10 10.05 -0.23
CA ASP A 126 7.95 8.86 -0.10
C ASP A 126 9.22 9.28 0.64
N THR A 127 9.52 8.62 1.75
CA THR A 127 10.67 8.98 2.59
C THR A 127 11.79 7.99 2.37
N LYS A 128 12.98 8.46 2.00
CA LYS A 128 14.16 7.63 1.79
C LYS A 128 15.26 7.97 2.79
N THR A 129 15.71 6.94 3.51
CA THR A 129 16.90 7.05 4.36
C THR A 129 18.16 7.01 3.52
N ARG A 130 19.15 7.82 3.90
CA ARG A 130 20.43 7.95 3.18
C ARG A 130 21.58 7.71 4.13
N PHE A 131 22.56 6.95 3.66
CA PHE A 131 23.81 6.74 4.39
C PHE A 131 24.70 8.00 4.36
N LYS A 132 24.71 8.74 3.25
CA LYS A 132 25.52 9.96 3.09
C LYS A 132 24.64 11.20 3.16
N ALA A 133 25.08 12.22 3.91
CA ALA A 133 24.47 13.55 3.98
C ALA A 133 24.76 14.40 2.72
N THR A 134 24.55 13.81 1.53
CA THR A 134 24.74 14.46 0.23
C THR A 134 23.49 14.29 -0.61
N ILE A 135 23.16 15.28 -1.43
CA ILE A 135 22.00 15.22 -2.34
C ILE A 135 22.18 13.99 -3.26
N PRO A 136 21.14 13.14 -3.41
CA PRO A 136 21.26 11.97 -4.26
C PRO A 136 21.43 12.38 -5.72
N SER A 137 22.12 11.55 -6.51
CA SER A 137 22.15 11.74 -7.95
C SER A 137 20.76 11.52 -8.56
N GLU A 138 20.53 12.01 -9.79
CA GLU A 138 19.26 11.79 -10.47
C GLU A 138 18.96 10.30 -10.69
N ALA A 139 19.99 9.49 -10.95
CA ALA A 139 19.84 8.04 -11.03
C ALA A 139 19.31 7.44 -9.71
N GLN A 140 19.79 7.92 -8.56
CA GLN A 140 19.32 7.46 -7.24
C GLN A 140 17.89 7.91 -6.94
N LYS A 141 17.45 9.05 -7.49
CA LYS A 141 16.07 9.56 -7.33
C LYS A 141 15.07 8.87 -8.25
N ARG A 142 15.51 8.35 -9.40
CA ARG A 142 14.65 7.78 -10.45
C ARG A 142 13.70 6.71 -9.91
N ASN A 143 14.20 5.74 -9.16
CA ASN A 143 13.36 4.68 -8.56
C ASN A 143 12.35 5.24 -7.56
N GLY A 144 12.74 6.21 -6.74
CA GLY A 144 11.82 6.86 -5.78
C GLY A 144 10.73 7.66 -6.48
N ARG A 145 11.05 8.34 -7.58
CA ARG A 145 10.05 9.01 -8.43
C ARG A 145 9.09 8.01 -9.08
N LEU A 146 9.61 6.91 -9.64
CA LEU A 146 8.78 5.87 -10.24
C LEU A 146 7.87 5.21 -9.19
N GLN A 147 8.38 4.96 -7.99
CA GLN A 147 7.59 4.46 -6.86
C GLN A 147 6.42 5.41 -6.53
N LEU A 148 6.69 6.71 -6.40
CA LEU A 148 5.67 7.73 -6.19
C LEU A 148 4.64 7.79 -7.33
N MET A 149 5.08 7.65 -8.58
CA MET A 149 4.17 7.60 -9.74
C MET A 149 3.25 6.38 -9.69
N CYS A 150 3.78 5.20 -9.34
CA CYS A 150 2.97 4.00 -9.13
C CYS A 150 1.96 4.20 -7.99
N TYR A 151 2.39 4.77 -6.86
CA TYR A 151 1.49 5.04 -5.74
C TYR A 151 0.40 6.06 -6.09
N LYS A 152 0.73 7.14 -6.82
CA LYS A 152 -0.26 8.10 -7.33
C LYS A 152 -1.28 7.40 -8.21
N TYR A 153 -0.83 6.55 -9.14
CA TYR A 153 -1.73 5.81 -10.01
C TYR A 153 -2.66 4.89 -9.21
N LEU A 154 -2.13 4.07 -8.30
CA LEU A 154 -2.93 3.17 -7.47
C LEU A 154 -3.95 3.92 -6.60
N TRP A 155 -3.53 5.02 -5.97
CA TRP A 155 -4.41 5.88 -5.17
C TRP A 155 -5.52 6.49 -6.04
N ASP A 156 -5.16 7.20 -7.12
CA ASP A 156 -6.13 7.87 -7.98
C ASP A 156 -7.11 6.89 -8.64
N SER A 157 -6.63 5.71 -9.08
CA SER A 157 -7.47 4.65 -9.65
C SER A 157 -8.42 4.05 -8.62
N SER A 158 -7.98 3.84 -7.37
CA SER A 158 -8.85 3.32 -6.32
C SER A 158 -10.06 4.22 -6.04
N ILE A 159 -9.93 5.52 -6.32
CA ILE A 159 -10.96 6.54 -6.09
C ILE A 159 -11.82 6.78 -7.34
N SER A 160 -11.17 6.84 -8.51
CA SER A 160 -11.83 7.23 -9.76
C SER A 160 -12.60 6.07 -10.38
N GLU A 161 -12.12 4.84 -10.17
CA GLU A 161 -12.69 3.65 -10.79
C GLU A 161 -13.45 2.82 -9.75
N LYS A 162 -14.51 2.15 -10.21
CA LYS A 162 -15.20 1.17 -9.37
C LYS A 162 -14.28 -0.03 -9.19
N PHE A 163 -13.76 -0.23 -7.97
CA PHE A 163 -12.91 -1.37 -7.65
C PHE A 163 -13.52 -2.69 -8.17
N PRO A 164 -12.80 -3.46 -9.01
CA PRO A 164 -13.35 -4.63 -9.70
C PRO A 164 -13.35 -5.85 -8.77
N ALA A 165 -14.21 -5.83 -7.76
CA ALA A 165 -14.26 -6.82 -6.68
C ALA A 165 -14.43 -8.26 -7.17
N GLU A 166 -15.28 -8.52 -8.17
CA GLU A 166 -15.49 -9.87 -8.72
C GLU A 166 -14.20 -10.42 -9.35
N ASN A 167 -13.49 -9.59 -10.13
CA ASN A 167 -12.19 -9.95 -10.68
C ASN A 167 -11.17 -10.19 -9.56
N PHE A 168 -11.17 -9.36 -8.52
CA PHE A 168 -10.28 -9.52 -7.37
C PHE A 168 -10.49 -10.88 -6.69
N PHE A 169 -11.73 -11.23 -6.32
CA PHE A 169 -12.03 -12.52 -5.67
C PHE A 169 -11.65 -13.70 -6.56
N SER A 170 -11.99 -13.64 -7.86
CA SER A 170 -11.66 -14.70 -8.82
C SER A 170 -10.15 -14.85 -9.04
N TYR A 171 -9.42 -13.74 -9.23
CA TYR A 171 -7.98 -13.76 -9.50
C TYR A 171 -7.16 -14.30 -8.33
N PHE A 172 -7.54 -13.95 -7.09
CA PHE A 172 -6.83 -14.39 -5.89
C PHE A 172 -7.39 -15.69 -5.29
N ASP A 173 -8.39 -16.32 -5.92
CA ASP A 173 -9.08 -17.52 -5.42
C ASP A 173 -9.60 -17.34 -3.99
N LEU A 174 -10.33 -16.24 -3.77
CA LEU A 174 -10.84 -15.83 -2.45
C LEU A 174 -12.36 -15.96 -2.40
N ASN A 175 -12.87 -16.46 -1.28
CA ASN A 175 -14.31 -16.55 -1.07
C ASN A 175 -14.88 -15.27 -0.42
N PRO A 176 -15.77 -14.50 -1.07
CA PRO A 176 -16.39 -13.33 -0.46
C PRO A 176 -17.27 -13.69 0.75
N ASP A 177 -17.88 -14.88 0.78
CA ASP A 177 -18.74 -15.34 1.88
C ASP A 177 -17.93 -15.98 3.02
N PHE A 178 -16.60 -15.93 2.96
CA PHE A 178 -15.73 -16.43 4.01
C PHE A 178 -16.03 -15.74 5.34
N LEU A 179 -16.36 -16.54 6.36
CA LEU A 179 -16.61 -16.06 7.71
C LEU A 179 -15.31 -15.75 8.43
N LEU A 180 -15.15 -14.49 8.86
CA LEU A 180 -13.98 -14.04 9.58
C LEU A 180 -13.91 -14.68 10.98
N SER A 181 -12.71 -14.94 11.48
CA SER A 181 -12.52 -15.42 12.86
C SER A 181 -12.91 -14.37 13.90
N ASP A 182 -13.13 -14.82 15.14
CA ASP A 182 -13.44 -13.92 16.25
C ASP A 182 -12.32 -12.92 16.53
N ASP A 183 -11.06 -13.28 16.26
CA ASP A 183 -9.90 -12.38 16.41
C ASP A 183 -10.05 -11.18 15.44
N VAL A 184 -10.29 -11.45 14.16
CA VAL A 184 -10.47 -10.42 13.13
C VAL A 184 -11.76 -9.62 13.36
N LYS A 185 -12.86 -10.29 13.72
CA LYS A 185 -14.14 -9.62 14.03
C LYS A 185 -14.02 -8.67 15.23
N ARG A 186 -13.31 -9.08 16.29
CA ARG A 186 -13.03 -8.21 17.45
C ARG A 186 -12.22 -7.00 17.05
N TYR A 187 -11.19 -7.18 16.23
CA TYR A 187 -10.42 -6.06 15.69
C TYR A 187 -11.30 -5.09 14.90
N ILE A 188 -12.08 -5.58 13.92
CA ILE A 188 -13.00 -4.77 13.10
C ILE A 188 -14.01 -4.01 13.98
N SER A 189 -14.53 -4.67 15.01
CA SER A 189 -15.46 -4.06 15.97
C SER A 189 -14.80 -2.97 16.81
N SER A 190 -13.53 -3.16 17.22
CA SER A 190 -12.79 -2.17 18.01
C SER A 190 -12.57 -0.84 17.28
N ILE A 191 -12.53 -0.87 15.94
CA ILE A 191 -12.41 0.32 15.09
C ILE A 191 -13.76 0.85 14.56
N GLY A 192 -14.87 0.35 15.11
CA GLY A 192 -16.22 0.88 14.87
C GLY A 192 -16.96 0.30 13.66
N PHE A 193 -16.49 -0.82 13.10
CA PHE A 193 -17.15 -1.50 11.97
C PHE A 193 -17.76 -2.82 12.42
N ASN A 194 -18.76 -3.31 11.67
CA ASN A 194 -19.33 -4.64 11.90
C ASN A 194 -19.32 -5.44 10.60
N ALA A 195 -18.35 -6.33 10.46
CA ALA A 195 -18.23 -7.26 9.33
C ALA A 195 -18.30 -8.70 9.82
N GLN A 196 -19.10 -9.53 9.16
CA GLN A 196 -19.15 -10.97 9.44
C GLN A 196 -18.34 -11.75 8.43
N THR A 197 -18.36 -11.30 7.17
CA THR A 197 -17.70 -11.93 6.03
C THR A 197 -16.62 -11.04 5.44
N PHE A 198 -15.73 -11.62 4.64
CA PHE A 198 -14.78 -10.84 3.85
C PHE A 198 -15.48 -9.89 2.84
N GLY A 199 -16.62 -10.32 2.29
CA GLY A 199 -17.46 -9.51 1.42
C GLY A 199 -17.99 -8.25 2.09
N ASP A 200 -18.26 -8.27 3.40
CA ASP A 200 -18.67 -7.07 4.15
C ASP A 200 -17.52 -6.06 4.24
N VAL A 201 -16.30 -6.53 4.51
CA VAL A 201 -15.10 -5.68 4.51
C VAL A 201 -14.88 -5.04 3.14
N MET A 202 -15.07 -5.80 2.07
CA MET A 202 -14.99 -5.28 0.70
C MET A 202 -16.02 -4.18 0.42
N LYS A 203 -17.24 -4.27 0.98
CA LYS A 203 -18.24 -3.20 0.88
C LYS A 203 -17.76 -1.94 1.58
N PHE A 204 -17.23 -2.05 2.80
CA PHE A 204 -16.69 -0.90 3.53
C PHE A 204 -15.54 -0.25 2.79
N TYR A 205 -14.59 -1.04 2.28
CA TYR A 205 -13.47 -0.54 1.50
C TYR A 205 -13.94 0.28 0.29
N LYS A 206 -14.91 -0.25 -0.46
CA LYS A 206 -15.49 0.45 -1.60
C LYS A 206 -16.16 1.75 -1.17
N ILE A 207 -16.93 1.76 -0.09
CA ILE A 207 -17.57 2.98 0.43
C ILE A 207 -16.51 4.03 0.76
N THR A 208 -15.46 3.66 1.49
CA THR A 208 -14.35 4.56 1.83
C THR A 208 -13.65 5.12 0.59
N CYS A 209 -13.46 4.34 -0.47
CA CYS A 209 -12.88 4.85 -1.71
C CYS A 209 -13.70 6.02 -2.31
N HIS A 210 -15.03 5.99 -2.19
CA HIS A 210 -15.90 7.07 -2.70
C HIS A 210 -15.88 8.33 -1.83
N THR A 211 -15.37 8.28 -0.60
CA THR A 211 -15.25 9.46 0.28
C THR A 211 -13.94 10.21 0.09
N LEU A 212 -13.02 9.65 -0.69
CA LEU A 212 -11.67 10.18 -0.89
C LEU A 212 -11.57 11.04 -2.15
N SER A 213 -10.54 11.88 -2.18
CA SER A 213 -10.20 12.74 -3.32
C SER A 213 -8.91 12.27 -3.98
N ARG A 214 -8.82 12.49 -5.30
CA ARG A 214 -7.57 12.26 -6.04
C ARG A 214 -6.42 13.03 -5.44
N SER A 215 -5.22 12.50 -5.56
CA SER A 215 -4.00 13.15 -5.09
C SER A 215 -3.58 14.33 -5.97
N GLN A 216 -2.73 15.21 -5.44
CA GLN A 216 -2.13 16.30 -6.23
C GLN A 216 -1.20 15.76 -7.33
N GLU A 217 -0.90 16.61 -8.31
CA GLU A 217 0.12 16.33 -9.32
C GLU A 217 1.54 16.45 -8.75
N GLN A 218 1.73 17.28 -7.72
CA GLN A 218 3.02 17.38 -7.03
C GLN A 218 3.21 16.20 -6.08
N LEU A 219 4.27 15.42 -6.33
CA LEU A 219 4.71 14.30 -5.50
C LEU A 219 6.02 14.66 -4.79
N ILE A 220 6.19 14.21 -3.55
CA ILE A 220 7.34 14.59 -2.72
C ILE A 220 8.21 13.37 -2.42
N LEU A 221 9.42 13.37 -2.95
CA LEU A 221 10.48 12.46 -2.54
C LEU A 221 11.31 13.15 -1.45
N ARG A 222 11.24 12.64 -0.21
CA ARG A 222 11.88 13.18 0.99
C ARG A 222 13.13 12.41 1.36
#